data_AF-A0A3C0DYW4-F1
#
_entry.id   AF-A0A3C0DYW4-F1
#
_cell.length_a   1.000
_cell.length_b   1.000
_cell.length_c   1.000
_cell.angle_alpha   90.00
_cell.angle_beta   90.00
_cell.angle_gamma   90.00
#
_symmetry.space_group_name_H-M   'P 1'
#
loop_
_entity.id
_entity.type
_entity.pdbx_description
1 polymer ?
#
loop_
_entity_poly.entity_id
_entity_poly.type
_entity_poly.pdbx_seq_one_letter_code
_entity_poly.pdbx_strand_id
1 'polypeptide(L)'
;GNKVLLMQLTTDGTATGVLNLQGRDGEGGTWRLHDLTFSTDDAKVFGCTDATAANYNVDATYNDGSCEGEATTGLTGIANDTEWSIFP
;
A
#
# COMPACT_ATOMS: atom_id res chain seq x y z
N GLY A 1 -7.35 11.77 -27.97
CA GLY A 1 -8.73 11.58 -27.47
C GLY A 1 -8.84 12.20 -26.10
N ASN A 2 -9.90 12.95 -25.84
CA ASN A 2 -10.15 13.54 -24.52
C ASN A 2 -10.42 12.41 -23.52
N LYS A 3 -9.68 12.40 -22.41
CA LYS A 3 -9.90 11.45 -21.32
C LYS A 3 -10.87 12.07 -20.33
N VAL A 4 -11.77 11.25 -19.77
CA VAL A 4 -12.75 11.68 -18.76
C VAL A 4 -12.46 10.91 -17.47
N LEU A 5 -12.38 11.64 -16.36
CA LEU A 5 -12.34 11.05 -15.03
C LEU A 5 -13.79 10.72 -14.63
N LEU A 6 -14.07 9.43 -14.46
CA LEU A 6 -15.41 8.96 -14.06
C LEU A 6 -15.59 8.93 -12.54
N MET A 7 -14.53 8.62 -11.81
CA MET A 7 -14.54 8.53 -10.35
C MET A 7 -13.13 8.72 -9.80
N GLN A 8 -13.03 9.41 -8.66
CA GLN A 8 -11.85 9.43 -7.81
C GLN A 8 -12.30 9.03 -6.41
N LEU A 9 -11.54 8.16 -5.76
CA LEU A 9 -11.80 7.71 -4.41
C LEU A 9 -10.59 8.01 -3.53
N THR A 10 -10.86 8.58 -2.36
CA THR A 10 -9.86 8.79 -1.30
C THR A 10 -10.42 8.14 -0.04
N THR A 11 -9.63 7.27 0.58
CA THR A 11 -9.98 6.58 1.82
C THR A 11 -8.76 6.51 2.72
N ASP A 12 -8.99 6.51 4.02
CA ASP A 12 -8.02 6.23 5.08
C ASP A 12 -7.90 4.72 5.39
N GLY A 13 -8.63 3.87 4.66
CA GLY A 13 -8.69 2.42 4.85
C GLY A 13 -8.98 1.66 3.56
N THR A 14 -9.71 0.53 3.66
CA THR A 14 -10.09 -0.26 2.48
C THR A 14 -11.39 0.23 1.87
N ALA A 15 -11.45 0.24 0.54
CA ALA A 15 -12.62 0.58 -0.24
C ALA A 15 -12.94 -0.55 -1.21
N THR A 16 -14.14 -1.11 -1.08
CA THR A 16 -14.66 -2.13 -1.97
C THR A 16 -16.04 -1.75 -2.45
N GLY A 17 -16.39 -2.11 -3.68
CA GLY A 17 -17.68 -1.77 -4.24
C GLY A 17 -17.85 -2.20 -5.68
N VAL A 18 -19.07 -1.98 -6.17
CA VAL A 18 -19.46 -2.25 -7.56
C VAL A 18 -19.90 -0.95 -8.19
N LEU A 19 -19.34 -0.65 -9.36
CA LEU A 19 -19.69 0.50 -10.18
C LEU A 19 -20.55 0.05 -11.36
N ASN A 20 -21.77 0.56 -11.42
CA ASN A 20 -22.64 0.42 -12.58
C ASN A 20 -22.63 1.74 -13.35
N LEU A 21 -22.29 1.70 -14.63
CA LEU A 21 -22.19 2.88 -15.49
C LEU A 21 -23.23 2.78 -16.61
N GLN A 22 -23.92 3.89 -16.86
CA GLN A 22 -24.64 4.10 -18.10
C GLN A 22 -24.15 5.40 -18.74
N GLY A 23 -24.06 5.40 -20.07
CA GLY A 23 -23.77 6.61 -20.80
C GLY A 23 -24.55 6.69 -22.10
N ARG A 24 -24.46 7.86 -22.72
CA ARG A 24 -25.08 8.16 -23.99
C ARG A 24 -24.07 8.81 -24.92
N ASP A 25 -24.05 8.40 -26.18
CA ASP A 25 -23.22 9.03 -27.22
C ASP A 25 -23.91 10.27 -27.81
N GLY A 26 -23.24 10.94 -28.76
CA GLY A 26 -23.74 12.14 -29.43
C GLY A 26 -24.91 11.86 -30.38
N GLU A 27 -25.04 10.62 -30.83
CA GLU A 27 -26.09 10.11 -31.71
C GLU A 27 -27.32 9.60 -30.92
N GLY A 28 -27.27 9.61 -29.58
CA GLY A 28 -28.37 9.23 -28.69
C GLY A 28 -28.40 7.76 -28.31
N GLY A 29 -27.44 6.95 -28.77
CA GLY A 29 -27.22 5.57 -28.37
C GLY A 29 -26.83 5.46 -26.90
N THR A 30 -27.39 4.47 -26.20
CA THR A 30 -27.14 4.23 -24.77
C THR A 30 -26.28 3.01 -24.57
N TRP A 31 -25.26 3.11 -23.72
CA TRP A 31 -24.45 1.98 -23.29
C TRP A 31 -24.57 1.76 -21.77
N ARG A 32 -24.35 0.51 -21.34
CA ARG A 32 -24.35 0.12 -19.93
C ARG A 32 -23.19 -0.82 -19.63
N LEU A 33 -22.51 -0.59 -18.52
CA LEU A 33 -21.52 -1.46 -17.90
C LEU A 33 -22.06 -1.79 -16.51
N HIS A 34 -22.21 -3.07 -16.21
CA HIS A 34 -22.62 -3.55 -14.89
C HIS A 34 -21.47 -4.30 -14.24
N ASP A 35 -21.50 -4.38 -12.93
CA ASP A 35 -20.63 -5.25 -12.14
C ASP A 35 -19.13 -4.95 -12.23
N LEU A 36 -18.76 -3.68 -12.52
CA LEU A 36 -17.36 -3.26 -12.42
C LEU A 36 -16.97 -3.19 -10.94
N THR A 37 -16.34 -4.25 -10.46
CA THR A 37 -15.89 -4.34 -9.07
C THR A 37 -14.58 -3.56 -8.91
N PHE A 38 -14.54 -2.69 -7.91
CA PHE A 38 -13.30 -2.12 -7.40
C PHE A 38 -13.10 -2.62 -5.97
N SER A 39 -11.87 -3.00 -5.66
CA SER A 39 -11.46 -3.33 -4.31
C SER A 39 -10.05 -2.80 -4.11
N THR A 40 -9.83 -2.16 -2.96
CA THR A 40 -8.49 -1.84 -2.48
C THR A 40 -8.01 -2.91 -1.48
N ASP A 41 -8.57 -4.13 -1.53
CA ASP A 41 -8.08 -5.33 -0.79
C ASP A 41 -6.72 -5.83 -1.31
N ASP A 42 -6.11 -5.17 -2.29
CA ASP A 42 -4.65 -4.94 -2.26
C ASP A 42 -4.30 -4.00 -1.09
N ALA A 43 -4.88 -4.28 0.08
CA ALA A 43 -4.67 -3.63 1.34
C ALA A 43 -3.23 -3.95 1.66
N LYS A 44 -2.35 -3.01 1.34
CA LYS A 44 -0.95 -3.06 1.75
C LYS A 44 -0.98 -3.27 3.26
N VAL A 45 -0.63 -4.46 3.70
CA VAL A 45 -0.45 -4.73 5.11
C VAL A 45 0.91 -4.12 5.40
N PHE A 46 0.88 -2.97 6.06
CA PHE A 46 2.07 -2.25 6.46
C PHE A 46 2.67 -2.94 7.69
N GLY A 47 3.97 -3.15 7.64
CA GLY A 47 4.75 -3.72 8.73
C GLY A 47 6.13 -4.11 8.25
N CYS A 48 6.99 -4.57 9.16
CA CYS A 48 8.33 -4.98 8.78
C CYS A 48 8.30 -6.26 7.92
N THR A 49 8.82 -6.18 6.69
CA THR A 49 8.92 -7.32 5.76
C THR A 49 10.26 -8.04 5.84
N ASP A 50 11.18 -7.57 6.68
CA ASP A 50 12.49 -8.17 6.88
C ASP A 50 12.39 -9.33 7.88
N ALA A 51 12.61 -10.55 7.41
CA ALA A 51 12.52 -11.76 8.23
C ALA A 51 13.60 -11.85 9.34
N THR A 52 14.61 -10.98 9.28
CA THR A 52 15.69 -10.86 10.27
C THR A 52 15.34 -9.86 11.39
N ALA A 53 14.34 -9.01 11.18
CA ALA A 53 13.93 -8.00 12.14
C ALA A 53 13.21 -8.61 13.35
N ALA A 54 13.41 -8.01 14.52
CA ALA A 54 12.77 -8.45 15.77
C ALA A 54 11.23 -8.32 15.74
N ASN A 55 10.73 -7.39 14.91
CA ASN A 55 9.31 -7.11 14.72
C ASN A 55 8.82 -7.50 13.31
N TYR A 56 9.41 -8.52 12.70
CA TYR A 56 8.95 -9.08 11.44
C TYR A 56 7.45 -9.41 11.49
N ASN A 57 6.70 -8.93 10.50
CA ASN A 57 5.28 -9.22 10.33
C ASN A 57 5.09 -10.05 9.05
N VAL A 58 4.75 -11.34 9.21
CA VAL A 58 4.55 -12.26 8.09
C VAL A 58 3.38 -11.88 7.19
N ASP A 59 2.39 -11.16 7.73
CA ASP A 59 1.24 -10.70 6.97
C ASP A 59 1.56 -9.39 6.22
N ALA A 60 2.69 -8.72 6.51
CA ALA A 60 3.06 -7.48 5.86
C ALA A 60 3.43 -7.67 4.39
N THR A 61 2.70 -6.98 3.51
CA THR A 61 2.94 -6.94 2.06
C THR A 61 3.67 -5.67 1.61
N TYR A 62 3.90 -4.72 2.53
CA TYR A 62 4.65 -3.50 2.25
C TYR A 62 5.45 -3.05 3.48
N ASN A 63 6.76 -2.83 3.30
CA ASN A 63 7.62 -2.33 4.37
C ASN A 63 7.23 -0.88 4.72
N ASP A 64 6.91 -0.64 5.99
CA ASP A 64 6.56 0.67 6.52
C ASP A 64 7.74 1.43 7.17
N GLY A 65 8.93 0.83 7.15
CA GLY A 65 10.14 1.40 7.74
C GLY A 65 10.23 1.23 9.26
N SER A 66 9.33 0.45 9.87
CA SER A 66 9.35 0.18 11.32
C SER A 66 10.30 -0.95 11.75
N CYS A 67 11.01 -1.60 10.82
CA CYS A 67 11.86 -2.76 11.11
C CYS A 67 12.87 -2.48 12.24
N GLU A 68 12.77 -3.25 13.31
CA GLU A 68 13.71 -3.26 14.43
C GLU A 68 14.84 -4.23 14.09
N GLY A 69 16.09 -3.74 14.11
CA GLY A 69 17.26 -4.56 13.77
C GLY A 69 17.35 -5.86 14.57
N GLU A 70 17.95 -6.87 13.94
CA GLU A 70 18.28 -8.17 14.53
C GLU A 70 18.68 -8.02 16.00
N ALA A 71 17.91 -8.61 16.91
CA ALA A 71 18.21 -8.64 18.34
C ALA A 71 19.40 -9.56 18.63
N THR A 72 20.55 -9.29 18.02
CA THR A 72 21.82 -9.90 18.39
C THR A 72 22.43 -9.05 19.49
N THR A 73 22.34 -9.56 20.71
CA THR A 73 23.04 -9.03 21.91
C THR A 73 22.62 -7.65 22.43
N GLY A 74 21.35 -7.51 22.87
CA GLY A 74 20.99 -6.61 23.98
C GLY A 74 21.25 -5.10 23.84
N LEU A 75 21.57 -4.62 22.64
CA LEU A 75 21.76 -3.21 22.32
C LEU A 75 20.83 -2.87 21.15
N THR A 76 19.79 -2.09 21.41
CA THR A 76 18.85 -1.61 20.39
C THR A 76 19.39 -0.31 19.75
N GLY A 77 19.34 -0.19 18.42
CA GLY A 77 19.49 1.08 17.71
C GLY A 77 20.87 1.41 17.13
N ILE A 78 21.76 0.44 16.92
CA ILE A 78 23.02 0.65 16.20
C ILE A 78 22.91 -0.04 14.83
N ALA A 79 22.91 0.77 13.76
CA ALA A 79 22.97 0.24 12.40
C ALA A 79 24.36 -0.38 12.15
N ASN A 80 24.41 -1.40 11.30
CA ASN A 80 25.66 -2.08 10.92
C ASN A 80 26.67 -1.17 10.18
N ASP A 81 26.29 0.07 9.86
CA ASP A 81 27.12 1.10 9.24
C ASP A 81 27.66 2.15 10.24
N THR A 82 27.34 2.02 11.53
CA THR A 82 27.69 3.04 12.51
C THR A 82 29.16 2.91 12.91
N GLU A 83 30.06 3.45 12.08
CA GLU A 83 31.46 3.67 12.45
C GLU A 83 31.54 4.80 13.48
N TRP A 84 31.62 4.45 14.77
CA TRP A 84 31.92 5.38 15.84
C TRP A 84 33.41 5.75 15.79
N SER A 85 33.72 6.88 15.15
CA SER A 85 35.02 7.53 15.30
C SER A 85 35.11 8.15 16.70
N ILE A 86 35.54 7.36 17.68
CA ILE A 86 36.04 7.88 18.94
C ILE A 86 37.38 8.55 18.61
N PHE A 87 37.35 9.87 18.42
CA PHE A 87 38.58 10.65 18.40
C PHE A 87 39.27 10.50 19.78
N PRO A 88 40.60 10.25 19.80
CA PRO A 88 41.35 10.12 21.04
C PRO A 88 41.29 11.39 21.91
#